data_AF-A0A9D2TF59-F1
#
_entry.id   AF-A0A9D2TF59-F1
#
_cell.length_a   1.000
_cell.length_b   1.000
_cell.length_c   1.000
_cell.angle_alpha   90.00
_cell.angle_beta   90.00
_cell.angle_gamma   90.00
#
_symmetry.space_group_name_H-M   'P 1'
#
loop_
_entity.id
_entity.type
_entity.pdbx_description
1 polymer ?
#
loop_
_entity_poly.entity_id
_entity_poly.type
_entity_poly.pdbx_seq_one_letter_code
_entity_poly.pdbx_strand_id
1 'polypeptide(L)'
;MEWKVKEGEPFPVGLGPDSPMERMRVPLYIRQGGQAMDRGLYRWELNRGQSFLTAVKGLASEERENTPEILVSSETLSLTEQEFFEWIQGKKRLEELEAEGGVPYWCYYIEENLLA
;
A
#
# COMPACT_ATOMS: atom_id res chain seq x y z
N MET A 1 -6.93 -20.49 3.46
CA MET A 1 -6.52 -19.64 4.58
C MET A 1 -6.96 -18.23 4.21
N GLU A 2 -8.04 -17.72 4.79
CA GLU A 2 -8.48 -16.34 4.57
C GLU A 2 -7.54 -15.44 5.37
N TRP A 3 -6.62 -14.79 4.68
CA TRP A 3 -5.72 -13.81 5.27
C TRP A 3 -6.43 -12.46 5.17
N LYS A 4 -6.66 -11.79 6.30
CA LYS A 4 -7.28 -10.46 6.35
C LYS A 4 -6.23 -9.47 6.78
N VAL A 5 -6.14 -8.33 6.09
CA VAL A 5 -5.35 -7.19 6.54
C VAL A 5 -5.82 -6.80 7.94
N LYS A 6 -4.92 -6.89 8.93
CA LYS A 6 -5.19 -6.44 10.28
C LYS A 6 -4.67 -5.02 10.43
N GLU A 7 -5.59 -4.09 10.63
CA GLU A 7 -5.28 -2.68 10.84
C GLU A 7 -4.29 -2.49 12.00
N GLY A 8 -3.25 -1.68 11.78
CA GLY A 8 -2.27 -1.34 12.81
C GLY A 8 -1.27 -2.43 13.20
N GLU A 9 -1.37 -3.65 12.65
CA GLU A 9 -0.32 -4.67 12.81
C GLU A 9 0.78 -4.49 11.75
N PRO A 10 2.06 -4.74 12.11
CA PRO A 10 3.16 -4.68 11.16
C PRO A 10 2.97 -5.72 10.06
N PHE A 11 3.10 -5.25 8.82
CA PHE A 11 3.03 -6.01 7.60
C PHE A 11 4.45 -6.23 7.06
N PRO A 12 4.90 -7.48 6.80
CA PRO A 12 6.27 -7.79 6.41
C PRO A 12 6.51 -7.51 4.91
N VAL A 13 6.11 -6.33 4.47
CA VAL A 13 6.43 -5.76 3.15
C VAL A 13 6.83 -4.33 3.43
N GLY A 14 7.87 -3.85 2.77
CA GLY A 14 8.44 -2.54 3.06
C GLY A 14 9.11 -1.93 1.85
N LEU A 15 9.86 -0.86 2.09
CA LEU A 15 10.70 -0.24 1.07
C LEU A 15 11.97 -1.05 0.88
N GLY A 16 12.30 -1.30 -0.39
CA GLY A 16 13.54 -1.93 -0.79
C GLY A 16 14.75 -0.99 -0.70
N PRO A 17 15.97 -1.52 -0.91
CA PRO A 17 17.21 -0.74 -0.90
C PRO A 17 17.22 0.39 -1.94
N ASP A 18 16.54 0.18 -3.07
CA ASP A 18 16.48 1.12 -4.20
C ASP A 18 15.54 2.31 -3.96
N SER A 19 14.76 2.30 -2.86
CA SER A 19 13.94 3.44 -2.47
C SER A 19 14.83 4.66 -2.18
N PRO A 20 14.56 5.84 -2.78
CA PRO A 20 15.29 7.06 -2.47
C PRO A 20 14.96 7.61 -1.07
N MET A 21 13.92 7.08 -0.44
CA MET A 21 13.40 7.54 0.86
C MET A 21 13.39 6.40 1.87
N GLU A 22 13.66 6.73 3.13
CA GLU A 22 13.59 5.79 4.26
C GLU A 22 12.14 5.43 4.63
N ARG A 23 11.21 6.34 4.34
CA ARG A 23 9.80 6.23 4.68
C ARG A 23 8.93 6.78 3.56
N MET A 24 7.82 6.10 3.31
CA MET A 24 6.76 6.56 2.40
C MET A 24 5.41 6.45 3.09
N ARG A 25 4.52 7.38 2.76
CA ARG A 25 3.11 7.32 3.13
C ARG A 25 2.29 7.47 1.87
N VAL A 26 1.51 6.45 1.55
CA VAL A 26 0.80 6.33 0.28
C VAL A 26 -0.63 5.82 0.49
N PRO A 27 -1.58 6.21 -0.37
CA PRO A 27 -2.93 5.70 -0.31
C PRO A 27 -3.05 4.34 -1.03
N LEU A 28 -3.67 3.38 -0.35
CA LEU A 28 -4.07 2.08 -0.90
C LEU A 28 -5.58 1.96 -0.82
N TYR A 29 -6.24 1.73 -1.96
CA TYR A 29 -7.67 1.44 -2.01
C TYR A 29 -7.90 -0.04 -2.31
N ILE A 30 -8.41 -0.76 -1.32
CA ILE A 30 -8.80 -2.17 -1.45
C ILE A 30 -10.29 -2.23 -1.81
N ARG A 31 -10.57 -2.48 -3.09
CA ARG A 31 -11.90 -2.63 -3.65
C ARG A 31 -12.60 -3.84 -3.04
N GLN A 32 -13.69 -3.59 -2.32
CA GLN A 32 -14.62 -4.62 -1.87
C GLN A 32 -15.84 -4.58 -2.77
N GLY A 33 -16.09 -5.67 -3.51
CA GLY A 33 -17.16 -5.74 -4.52
C GLY A 33 -18.50 -5.16 -4.02
N GLY A 34 -18.92 -4.05 -4.63
CA GLY A 34 -20.21 -3.41 -4.39
C GLY A 34 -20.34 -2.49 -3.16
N GLN A 35 -19.26 -2.17 -2.43
CA GLN A 35 -19.30 -1.19 -1.34
C GLN A 35 -18.78 0.19 -1.75
N ALA A 36 -19.26 1.23 -1.06
CA ALA A 36 -18.92 2.63 -1.32
C ALA A 36 -17.40 2.92 -1.15
N MET A 37 -16.88 3.92 -1.88
CA MET A 37 -15.46 4.31 -1.93
C MET A 37 -14.83 4.63 -0.56
N ASP A 38 -15.63 4.97 0.45
CA ASP A 38 -15.18 5.25 1.81
C ASP A 38 -14.79 3.98 2.59
N ARG A 39 -15.27 2.81 2.15
CA ARG A 39 -14.90 1.52 2.72
C ARG A 39 -13.83 0.88 1.85
N GLY A 40 -12.60 0.88 2.35
CA GLY A 40 -11.46 0.25 1.69
C GLY A 40 -10.27 1.19 1.44
N LEU A 41 -10.37 2.49 1.78
CA LEU A 41 -9.21 3.38 1.72
C LEU A 41 -8.34 3.23 2.97
N TYR A 42 -7.07 2.88 2.74
CA TYR A 42 -6.05 2.76 3.76
C TYR A 42 -4.94 3.77 3.51
N ARG A 43 -4.42 4.32 4.60
CA ARG A 43 -3.12 4.96 4.64
C ARG A 43 -2.08 3.88 4.88
N TRP A 44 -1.19 3.71 3.92
CA TRP A 44 -0.09 2.76 4.00
C TRP A 44 1.20 3.49 4.35
N GLU A 45 1.76 3.17 5.51
CA GLU A 45 3.04 3.69 5.97
C GLU A 45 4.12 2.63 5.75
N LEU A 46 5.00 2.87 4.77
CA LEU A 46 6.07 1.98 4.36
C LEU A 46 7.39 2.46 4.99
N ASN A 47 8.10 1.54 5.63
CA ASN A 47 9.46 1.72 6.12
C ASN A 47 10.36 0.63 5.50
N ARG A 48 11.67 0.69 5.70
CA ARG A 48 12.55 -0.42 5.34
C ARG A 48 12.13 -1.71 6.07
N GLY A 49 11.84 -2.76 5.30
CA GLY A 49 11.53 -4.12 5.79
C GLY A 49 10.13 -4.35 6.39
N GLN A 50 9.36 -3.30 6.71
CA GLN A 50 8.00 -3.44 7.25
C GLN A 50 7.10 -2.26 6.88
N SER A 51 5.80 -2.45 7.01
CA SER A 51 4.81 -1.41 6.79
C SER A 51 3.57 -1.55 7.67
N PHE A 52 2.73 -0.54 7.67
CA PHE A 52 1.52 -0.49 8.49
C PHE A 52 0.35 0.05 7.67
N LEU A 53 -0.81 -0.59 7.78
CA LEU A 53 -2.05 -0.14 7.15
C LEU A 53 -2.99 0.41 8.23
N THR A 54 -3.42 1.66 8.04
CA THR A 54 -4.42 2.32 8.89
C THR A 54 -5.64 2.65 8.04
N ALA A 55 -6.84 2.26 8.47
CA ALA A 55 -8.06 2.59 7.74
C ALA A 55 -8.36 4.09 7.87
N VAL A 56 -8.65 4.74 6.74
CA VAL A 56 -9.02 6.16 6.75
C VAL A 56 -10.53 6.26 7.04
N LYS A 57 -10.89 6.78 8.22
CA LYS A 57 -12.29 7.00 8.61
C LYS A 57 -12.66 8.48 8.47
N GLY A 58 -13.50 8.82 7.50
CA GLY A 58 -13.99 10.19 7.26
C GLY A 58 -12.93 11.15 6.71
N LEU A 59 -13.26 12.46 6.65
CA LEU A 59 -12.39 13.56 6.18
C LEU A 59 -11.23 13.82 7.16
N ALA A 60 -10.37 12.84 7.40
CA ALA A 60 -9.11 13.05 8.09
C ALA A 60 -8.07 13.53 7.07
N SER A 61 -8.14 14.83 6.75
CA SER A 61 -7.03 15.55 6.14
C SER A 61 -5.94 15.72 7.19
N GLU A 62 -5.08 14.71 7.33
CA GLU A 62 -3.70 14.97 7.76
C GLU A 62 -2.87 15.16 6.49
N GLU A 63 -3.01 16.33 5.86
CA GLU A 63 -2.02 16.83 4.92
C GLU A 63 -0.69 16.96 5.67
N ARG A 64 0.13 15.92 5.61
CA ARG A 64 1.55 16.05 5.95
C ARG A 64 2.30 16.26 4.64
N GLU A 65 2.95 17.41 4.57
CA GLU A 65 3.82 17.78 3.48
C GLU A 65 4.99 16.80 3.38
N ASN A 66 5.54 16.65 2.18
CA ASN A 66 6.82 15.98 1.99
C ASN A 66 7.85 16.59 2.94
N THR A 67 8.55 15.75 3.69
CA THR A 67 9.73 16.19 4.45
C THR A 67 10.94 15.50 3.85
N PRO A 68 12.16 15.96 4.14
CA PRO A 68 13.38 15.24 3.78
C PRO A 68 13.41 13.77 4.26
N GLU A 69 12.58 13.42 5.24
CA GLU A 69 12.53 12.10 5.87
C GLU A 69 11.37 11.21 5.43
N ILE A 70 10.34 11.77 4.78
CA ILE A 70 9.16 11.02 4.34
C ILE A 70 8.61 11.56 3.02
N LEU A 71 8.41 10.66 2.07
CA LEU A 71 7.67 10.95 0.85
C LEU A 71 6.20 10.63 1.04
N VAL A 72 5.35 11.60 0.73
CA VAL A 72 3.90 11.51 0.77
C VAL A 72 3.41 11.57 -0.68
N SER A 73 2.78 10.50 -1.14
CA SER A 73 2.14 10.45 -2.46
C SER A 73 0.63 10.56 -2.31
N SER A 74 -0.02 11.21 -3.27
CA SER A 74 -1.47 11.21 -3.43
C SER A 74 -1.96 10.17 -4.45
N GLU A 75 -1.04 9.56 -5.22
CA GLU A 75 -1.38 8.52 -6.18
C GLU A 75 -1.84 7.27 -5.46
N THR A 76 -3.07 6.87 -5.73
CA THR A 76 -3.73 5.75 -5.07
C THR A 76 -3.59 4.48 -5.88
N LEU A 77 -3.09 3.42 -5.24
CA LEU A 77 -3.15 2.08 -5.82
C LEU A 77 -4.52 1.49 -5.53
N SER A 78 -5.29 1.18 -6.58
CA SER A 78 -6.64 0.61 -6.49
C SER A 78 -6.62 -0.85 -6.94
N LEU A 79 -6.80 -1.77 -5.99
CA LEU A 79 -6.77 -3.21 -6.22
C LEU A 79 -7.90 -3.90 -5.45
N THR A 80 -8.35 -5.06 -5.91
CA THR A 80 -9.12 -5.96 -5.05
C THR A 80 -8.23 -6.55 -3.96
N GLU A 81 -8.84 -7.06 -2.89
CA GLU A 81 -8.10 -7.75 -1.82
C GLU A 81 -7.26 -8.93 -2.37
N GLN A 82 -7.82 -9.68 -3.33
CA GLN A 82 -7.10 -10.79 -3.98
C GLN A 82 -5.88 -10.31 -4.76
N GLU A 83 -6.02 -9.28 -5.60
CA GLU A 83 -4.91 -8.74 -6.39
C GLU A 83 -3.80 -8.20 -5.50
N PHE A 84 -4.17 -7.48 -4.43
CA PHE A 84 -3.21 -7.00 -3.45
C PHE A 84 -2.41 -8.15 -2.83
N PHE A 85 -3.08 -9.23 -2.42
CA PHE A 85 -2.41 -10.40 -1.86
C PHE A 85 -1.56 -11.18 -2.87
N GLU A 86 -2.03 -11.33 -4.09
CA GLU A 86 -1.27 -12.00 -5.15
C GLU A 86 0.01 -11.22 -5.47
N TRP A 87 -0.06 -9.90 -5.48
CA TRP A 87 1.10 -9.04 -5.67
C TRP A 87 2.09 -9.18 -4.51
N ILE A 88 1.68 -8.88 -3.27
CA ILE A 88 2.61 -8.87 -2.13
C ILE A 88 3.20 -10.24 -1.76
N GLN A 89 2.64 -11.33 -2.32
CA GLN A 89 3.17 -12.70 -2.18
C GLN A 89 4.04 -13.13 -3.37
N GLY A 90 4.33 -12.25 -4.32
CA GLY A 90 5.09 -12.54 -5.53
C GLY A 90 4.39 -13.50 -6.49
N LYS A 91 3.07 -13.71 -6.33
CA LYS A 91 2.27 -14.56 -7.24
C LYS A 91 1.91 -13.84 -8.53
N LYS A 92 1.83 -12.51 -8.48
CA LYS A 92 1.68 -11.62 -9.62
C LYS A 92 2.67 -10.47 -9.52
N ARG A 93 3.25 -10.10 -10.64
CA ARG A 93 4.07 -8.89 -10.74
C ARG A 93 3.18 -7.66 -10.87
N LEU A 94 3.76 -6.49 -10.62
CA LEU A 94 3.08 -5.20 -10.79
C LEU A 94 2.47 -5.02 -12.19
N GLU A 95 3.17 -5.48 -13.23
CA GLU A 95 2.71 -5.37 -14.62
C GLU A 95 1.50 -6.26 -14.93
N GLU A 96 1.23 -7.26 -14.09
CA GLU A 96 0.12 -8.21 -14.22
C GLU A 96 -1.12 -7.77 -13.42
N LEU A 97 -1.04 -6.63 -12.71
CA LEU A 97 -2.15 -6.10 -11.93
C LEU A 97 -3.13 -5.31 -12.79
N GLU A 98 -4.43 -5.58 -12.64
CA GLU A 98 -5.50 -4.79 -13.25
C GLU A 98 -5.85 -3.59 -12.35
N ALA A 99 -4.83 -2.77 -12.04
CA ALA A 99 -4.97 -1.58 -11.24
C ALA A 99 -5.79 -0.51 -11.98
N GLU A 100 -6.89 -0.06 -11.39
CA GLU A 100 -7.70 1.02 -11.97
C GLU A 100 -6.96 2.35 -11.81
N GLY A 101 -6.74 3.04 -12.93
CA GLY A 101 -5.90 4.25 -12.97
C GLY A 101 -4.41 3.97 -13.16
N GLY A 102 -4.01 2.70 -13.27
CA GLY A 102 -2.62 2.28 -13.45
C GLY A 102 -1.88 2.05 -12.13
N VAL A 103 -0.62 1.61 -12.24
CA VAL A 103 0.25 1.33 -11.09
C VAL A 103 1.01 2.61 -10.71
N PRO A 104 0.83 3.14 -9.49
CA PRO A 104 1.60 4.30 -9.02
C PRO A 104 3.11 4.04 -8.97
N TYR A 105 3.91 5.08 -9.21
CA TYR A 105 5.38 4.95 -9.26
C TYR A 105 6.00 4.42 -7.95
N TRP A 106 5.37 4.71 -6.81
CA TRP A 106 5.89 4.28 -5.51
C TRP A 106 5.86 2.77 -5.33
N CYS A 107 5.07 2.05 -6.13
CA CYS A 107 5.01 0.59 -6.09
C CYS A 107 6.34 -0.06 -6.47
N TYR A 108 7.14 0.57 -7.35
CA TYR A 108 8.45 0.05 -7.77
C TYR A 108 9.50 0.04 -6.65
N TYR A 109 9.25 0.77 -5.55
CA TYR A 109 10.17 0.80 -4.41
C TYR A 109 9.79 -0.19 -3.31
N ILE A 110 8.69 -0.92 -3.47
CA ILE A 110 8.27 -1.92 -2.50
C ILE A 110 9.04 -3.21 -2.73
N GLU A 111 9.65 -3.70 -1.66
CA GLU A 111 10.25 -5.02 -1.61
C GLU A 111 9.28 -5.96 -0.90
N GLU A 112 8.80 -6.94 -1.66
CA GLU A 112 8.07 -8.08 -1.16
C GLU A 112 9.05 -8.89 -0.33
N ASN A 113 9.00 -8.73 1.00
CA ASN A 113 9.82 -9.54 1.89
C ASN A 113 9.27 -10.96 1.80
N LEU A 114 9.86 -11.75 0.90
CA LEU A 114 9.69 -13.19 0.82
C LEU A 114 9.97 -13.70 2.22
N LEU A 115 8.93 -14.18 2.90
CA LEU A 115 9.07 -15.04 4.07
C LEU A 115 9.88 -16.27 3.60
N ALA A 116 11.20 -16.12 3.64
CA ALA A 116 12.17 -17.20 3.53
C ALA A 116 12.23 -17.96 4.85
#